data_AF-A0A951DLA4-F1
#
_entry.id   AF-A0A951DLA4-F1
#
_cell.length_a   1.000
_cell.length_b   1.000
_cell.length_c   1.000
_cell.angle_alpha   90.00
_cell.angle_beta   90.00
_cell.angle_gamma   90.00
#
_symmetry.space_group_name_H-M   'P 1'
#
loop_
_entity.id
_entity.type
_entity.pdbx_description
1 polymer ?
#
loop_
_entity_poly.entity_id
_entity_poly.type
_entity_poly.pdbx_seq_one_letter_code
_entity_poly.pdbx_strand_id
1 'polypeptide(L)'
;MTPADTREARRIQLGDQLSLVFEGPETLSAVPGDAVAALRPEGAGLLAVLYLDVAQAGELGRATAANAGAEHALYLDIGGTRATGLPLTGQGDSAEPTAAWAVWFPLTDSQRGAWLEGAEVAVGGDRAGIPRVHLTPEQRRTLAADI
;
A
#
# COMPACT_ATOMS: atom_id res chain seq x y z
N MET A 1 -16.76 -1.90 15.22
CA MET A 1 -16.16 -2.24 13.93
C MET A 1 -15.77 -3.70 13.99
N THR A 2 -16.21 -4.50 13.02
CA THR A 2 -15.83 -5.91 12.94
C THR A 2 -14.46 -6.05 12.26
N PRO A 3 -13.80 -7.22 12.34
CA PRO A 3 -12.55 -7.48 11.61
C PRO A 3 -12.70 -7.33 10.08
N ALA A 4 -13.88 -7.64 9.54
CA ALA A 4 -14.19 -7.47 8.13
C ALA A 4 -14.24 -5.99 7.72
N ASP A 5 -14.93 -5.16 8.52
CA ASP A 5 -15.01 -3.70 8.29
C ASP A 5 -13.61 -3.05 8.33
N THR A 6 -12.75 -3.54 9.22
CA THR A 6 -11.37 -3.05 9.36
C THR A 6 -10.54 -3.36 8.12
N ARG A 7 -10.72 -4.55 7.53
CA ARG A 7 -10.02 -4.94 6.31
C ARG A 7 -10.51 -4.17 5.09
N GLU A 8 -11.81 -3.90 5.00
CA GLU A 8 -12.39 -3.09 3.93
C GLU A 8 -11.88 -1.64 4.00
N ALA A 9 -11.85 -1.04 5.19
CA ALA A 9 -11.29 0.29 5.42
C ALA A 9 -9.76 0.38 5.17
N ARG A 10 -9.07 -0.74 5.03
CA ARG A 10 -7.64 -0.80 4.70
C ARG A 10 -7.37 -1.01 3.20
N ARG A 11 -8.40 -1.33 2.40
CA ARG A 11 -8.28 -1.56 0.95
C ARG A 11 -8.64 -0.31 0.16
N ILE A 12 -7.73 0.12 -0.71
CA ILE A 12 -7.88 1.28 -1.60
C ILE A 12 -7.81 0.78 -3.05
N GLN A 13 -8.89 0.96 -3.80
CA GLN A 13 -8.91 0.65 -5.23
C GLN A 13 -8.14 1.73 -6.00
N LEU A 14 -7.15 1.34 -6.80
CA LEU A 14 -6.30 2.20 -7.62
C LEU A 14 -6.59 1.96 -9.12
N GLY A 15 -7.72 2.47 -9.59
CA GLY A 15 -8.18 2.21 -10.96
C GLY A 15 -8.76 0.81 -11.11
N ASP A 16 -8.77 0.26 -12.31
CA ASP A 16 -9.60 -0.92 -12.62
C ASP A 16 -8.96 -2.26 -12.21
N GLN A 17 -7.63 -2.32 -12.11
CA GLN A 17 -6.89 -3.59 -11.98
C GLN A 17 -5.99 -3.66 -10.75
N LEU A 18 -5.92 -2.59 -9.95
CA LEU A 18 -5.00 -2.53 -8.82
C LEU A 18 -5.74 -2.18 -7.53
N SER A 19 -5.39 -2.89 -6.46
CA SER A 19 -5.83 -2.56 -5.11
C SER A 19 -4.65 -2.51 -4.17
N LEU A 20 -4.55 -1.44 -3.39
CA LEU A 20 -3.57 -1.32 -2.33
C LEU A 20 -4.22 -1.66 -0.98
N VAL A 21 -3.69 -2.63 -0.26
CA VAL A 21 -4.19 -3.02 1.06
C VAL A 21 -3.14 -2.69 2.11
N PHE A 22 -3.48 -1.81 3.05
CA PHE A 22 -2.58 -1.46 4.16
C PHE A 22 -2.60 -2.51 5.25
N GLU A 23 -1.42 -2.99 5.62
CA GLU A 23 -1.25 -4.02 6.64
C GLU A 23 -1.29 -3.41 8.04
N GLY A 24 -2.07 -4.03 8.93
CA GLY A 24 -2.14 -3.65 10.33
C GLY A 24 -1.01 -4.27 11.16
N PRO A 25 -0.78 -3.76 12.38
CA PRO A 25 0.21 -4.32 13.31
C PRO A 25 -0.03 -5.80 13.62
N GLU A 26 -1.28 -6.25 13.60
CA GLU A 26 -1.68 -7.65 13.77
C GLU A 26 -1.16 -8.55 12.64
N THR A 27 -1.24 -8.13 11.38
CA THR A 27 -0.75 -8.94 10.25
C THR A 27 0.78 -9.02 10.28
N LEU A 28 1.44 -7.92 10.65
CA LEU A 28 2.89 -7.87 10.82
C LEU A 28 3.38 -8.79 11.93
N SER A 29 2.64 -8.89 13.05
CA SER A 29 3.03 -9.78 14.17
C SER A 29 2.94 -11.27 13.87
N ALA A 30 2.22 -11.67 12.81
CA ALA A 30 2.08 -13.05 12.38
C ALA A 30 3.21 -13.51 11.45
N VAL A 31 4.01 -12.58 10.92
CA VAL A 31 5.17 -12.88 10.09
C VAL A 31 6.40 -13.03 11.00
N PRO A 32 7.26 -14.05 10.81
CA PRO A 32 8.47 -14.24 11.61
C PRO A 32 9.30 -12.96 11.70
N GLY A 33 9.80 -12.64 12.90
CA GLY A 33 10.37 -11.31 13.21
C GLY A 33 11.58 -10.90 12.35
N ASP A 34 12.29 -11.87 11.78
CA ASP A 34 13.36 -11.69 10.80
C ASP A 34 12.86 -11.29 9.41
N ALA A 35 11.73 -11.83 8.96
CA ALA A 35 11.08 -11.41 7.72
C ALA A 35 10.36 -10.05 7.86
N VAL A 36 9.80 -9.73 9.03
CA VAL A 36 9.16 -8.42 9.30
C VAL A 36 10.17 -7.30 9.41
N ALA A 37 11.30 -7.53 10.08
CA ALA A 37 12.37 -6.55 10.16
C ALA A 37 12.95 -6.23 8.77
N ALA A 38 12.97 -7.20 7.86
CA ALA A 38 13.33 -6.96 6.46
C ALA A 38 12.26 -6.16 5.68
N LEU A 39 10.99 -6.26 6.07
CA LEU A 39 9.86 -5.55 5.46
C LEU A 39 9.56 -4.18 6.10
N ARG A 40 10.18 -3.85 7.24
CA ARG A 40 10.03 -2.58 7.93
C ARG A 40 11.39 -1.85 7.96
N PRO A 41 11.69 -1.03 6.95
CA PRO A 41 12.82 -0.12 7.00
C PRO A 41 12.80 0.67 8.32
N GLU A 42 13.98 1.01 8.86
CA GLU A 42 14.07 1.79 10.10
C GLU A 42 13.23 3.08 9.97
N GLY A 43 12.28 3.27 10.90
CA GLY A 43 11.43 4.47 10.96
C GLY A 43 9.94 4.17 11.06
N ALA A 44 9.15 5.23 11.21
CA ALA A 44 7.70 5.16 11.22
C ALA A 44 7.16 5.22 9.78
N GLY A 45 6.10 4.46 9.52
CA GLY A 45 5.52 4.36 8.19
C GLY A 45 4.45 3.28 8.13
N LEU A 46 3.87 3.13 6.94
CA LEU A 46 2.80 2.18 6.69
C LEU A 46 3.27 1.12 5.69
N LEU A 47 3.00 -0.15 6.00
CA LEU A 47 3.17 -1.23 5.04
C LEU A 47 1.87 -1.41 4.25
N ALA A 48 1.99 -1.65 2.95
CA ALA A 48 0.88 -2.08 2.13
C ALA A 48 1.29 -3.19 1.15
N VAL A 49 0.30 -3.91 0.65
CA VAL A 49 0.44 -4.86 -0.45
C VAL A 49 -0.40 -4.38 -1.63
N LEU A 50 0.25 -4.14 -2.76
CA LEU A 50 -0.38 -3.84 -4.03
C LEU A 50 -0.78 -5.16 -4.68
N TYR A 51 -2.07 -5.40 -4.84
CA TYR A 51 -2.63 -6.55 -5.54
C TYR A 51 -3.05 -6.20 -6.95
N LEU A 52 -2.85 -7.16 -7.84
CA LEU A 52 -3.44 -7.17 -9.17
C LEU A 52 -4.79 -7.89 -9.12
N ASP A 53 -5.86 -7.14 -9.36
CA ASP A 53 -7.23 -7.67 -9.42
C ASP A 53 -7.52 -8.15 -10.84
N VAL A 54 -7.41 -9.46 -11.05
CA VAL A 54 -7.70 -10.10 -12.34
C VAL A 54 -8.88 -11.05 -12.19
N ALA A 55 -9.91 -10.87 -13.03
CA ALA A 55 -11.09 -11.71 -12.99
C ALA A 55 -10.85 -13.14 -13.49
N GLN A 56 -9.89 -13.32 -14.42
CA GLN A 56 -9.61 -14.60 -15.06
C GLN A 56 -8.12 -14.94 -15.07
N ALA A 57 -7.77 -16.19 -14.73
CA ALA A 57 -6.38 -16.63 -14.70
C ALA A 57 -5.65 -16.47 -16.05
N GLY A 58 -6.35 -16.61 -17.18
CA GLY A 58 -5.77 -16.43 -18.52
C GLY A 58 -5.33 -14.99 -18.83
N GLU A 59 -5.80 -14.01 -18.07
CA GLU A 59 -5.44 -12.59 -18.23
C GLU A 59 -4.25 -12.19 -17.37
N LEU A 60 -3.89 -13.02 -16.37
CA LEU A 60 -2.90 -12.69 -15.35
C LEU A 60 -1.55 -12.31 -15.95
N GLY A 61 -1.06 -13.04 -16.96
CA GLY A 61 0.22 -12.73 -17.60
C GLY A 61 0.24 -11.36 -18.28
N ARG A 62 -0.86 -11.00 -18.97
CA ARG A 62 -0.98 -9.68 -19.63
C ARG A 62 -1.13 -8.57 -18.61
N ALA A 63 -1.95 -8.77 -17.59
CA ALA A 63 -2.19 -7.80 -16.54
C ALA A 63 -0.92 -7.56 -15.71
N THR A 64 -0.14 -8.61 -15.43
CA THR A 64 1.17 -8.49 -14.77
C THR A 64 2.15 -7.70 -15.64
N ALA A 65 2.25 -8.03 -16.93
CA ALA A 65 3.13 -7.30 -17.85
C ALA A 65 2.73 -5.82 -17.99
N ALA A 66 1.44 -5.51 -18.05
CA ALA A 66 0.94 -4.14 -18.14
C ALA A 66 1.22 -3.31 -16.87
N ASN A 67 1.21 -3.97 -15.71
CA ASN A 67 1.42 -3.33 -14.40
C ASN A 67 2.83 -3.56 -13.83
N ALA A 68 3.76 -4.07 -14.63
CA ALA A 68 5.15 -4.25 -14.20
C ALA A 68 5.73 -2.90 -13.73
N GLY A 69 6.33 -2.90 -12.54
CA GLY A 69 6.90 -1.71 -11.92
C GLY A 69 5.87 -0.74 -11.34
N ALA A 70 4.59 -1.11 -11.22
CA ALA A 70 3.56 -0.25 -10.62
C ALA A 70 3.87 0.09 -9.15
N GLU A 71 4.42 -0.85 -8.41
CA GLU A 71 4.85 -0.72 -7.01
C GLU A 71 5.91 0.39 -6.82
N HIS A 72 6.77 0.62 -7.82
CA HIS A 72 7.80 1.66 -7.79
C HIS A 72 7.25 3.07 -8.03
N ALA A 73 6.00 3.20 -8.47
CA ALA A 73 5.40 4.46 -8.83
C ALA A 73 4.48 5.04 -7.76
N LEU A 74 4.23 4.32 -6.65
CA LEU A 74 3.23 4.70 -5.66
C LEU A 74 3.70 5.81 -4.71
N TYR A 75 2.75 6.63 -4.26
CA TYR A 75 2.96 7.60 -3.18
C TYR A 75 1.73 7.73 -2.27
N LEU A 76 1.99 8.18 -1.04
CA LEU A 76 1.00 8.81 -0.16
C LEU A 76 1.17 10.32 -0.21
N ASP A 77 0.08 11.05 -0.42
CA ASP A 77 0.06 12.51 -0.33
C ASP A 77 -0.69 12.89 0.95
N ILE A 78 -0.01 13.60 1.85
CA ILE A 78 -0.55 14.03 3.14
C ILE A 78 -0.46 15.54 3.18
N GLY A 79 -1.61 16.21 3.08
CA GLY A 79 -1.69 17.67 3.08
C GLY A 79 -0.85 18.33 1.97
N GLY A 80 -0.69 17.67 0.81
CA GLY A 80 0.13 18.16 -0.30
C GLY A 80 1.59 17.73 -0.27
N THR A 81 2.05 17.03 0.78
CA THR A 81 3.42 16.51 0.88
C THR A 81 3.44 15.03 0.57
N ARG A 82 4.26 14.61 -0.41
CA ARG A 82 4.34 13.22 -0.85
C ARG A 82 5.37 12.40 -0.06
N ALA A 83 4.94 11.24 0.43
CA ALA A 83 5.79 10.14 0.85
C ALA A 83 5.82 9.08 -0.27
N THR A 84 6.99 8.90 -0.89
CA THR A 84 7.19 7.92 -1.96
C THR A 84 7.19 6.50 -1.38
N GLY A 85 6.44 5.61 -2.02
CA GLY A 85 6.44 4.19 -1.69
C GLY A 85 7.77 3.54 -2.07
N LEU A 86 8.29 2.70 -1.17
CA LEU A 86 9.51 1.92 -1.33
C LEU A 86 9.11 0.45 -1.48
N PRO A 87 9.23 -0.12 -2.69
CA PRO A 87 9.01 -1.56 -2.88
C PRO A 87 9.96 -2.38 -2.02
N LEU A 88 9.42 -3.37 -1.36
CA LEU A 88 10.20 -4.27 -0.51
C LEU A 88 10.61 -5.48 -1.34
N THR A 89 11.90 -5.56 -1.66
CA THR A 89 12.46 -6.67 -2.42
C THR A 89 12.57 -7.90 -1.51
N GLY A 90 11.68 -8.88 -1.70
CA GLY A 90 11.68 -10.14 -0.95
C GLY A 90 10.89 -11.27 -1.61
N GLN A 91 10.07 -10.98 -2.63
CA GLN A 91 9.53 -12.01 -3.51
C GLN A 91 10.62 -12.37 -4.51
N GLY A 92 11.27 -13.49 -4.21
CA GLY A 92 12.52 -13.92 -4.83
C GLY A 92 12.46 -14.07 -6.34
N ASP A 93 13.63 -14.42 -6.86
CA ASP A 93 14.01 -14.80 -8.23
C ASP A 93 13.18 -15.99 -8.77
N SER A 94 11.86 -15.91 -8.64
CA SER A 94 10.89 -16.88 -9.12
C SER A 94 10.50 -16.45 -10.52
N ALA A 95 10.63 -17.38 -11.47
CA ALA A 95 10.21 -17.17 -12.86
C ALA A 95 8.69 -16.97 -13.01
N GLU A 96 7.91 -17.06 -11.93
CA GLU A 96 6.47 -16.91 -11.95
C GLU A 96 6.02 -15.46 -11.70
N PRO A 97 5.08 -14.93 -12.52
CA PRO A 97 4.52 -13.61 -12.33
C PRO A 97 3.84 -13.51 -10.97
N THR A 98 4.30 -12.59 -10.15
CA THR A 98 3.70 -12.33 -8.84
C THR A 98 2.58 -11.31 -8.99
N ALA A 99 1.38 -11.63 -8.48
CA ALA A 99 0.20 -10.77 -8.55
C ALA A 99 0.07 -9.80 -7.35
N ALA A 100 1.10 -9.71 -6.51
CA ALA A 100 1.09 -8.91 -5.29
C ALA A 100 2.50 -8.40 -4.96
N TRP A 101 2.64 -7.12 -4.62
CA TRP A 101 3.92 -6.50 -4.28
C TRP A 101 3.84 -5.73 -2.97
N ALA A 102 4.78 -5.96 -2.05
CA ALA A 102 4.84 -5.23 -0.79
C ALA A 102 5.51 -3.86 -0.98
N VAL A 103 4.94 -2.82 -0.39
CA VAL A 103 5.39 -1.42 -0.50
C VAL A 103 5.35 -0.76 0.87
N TRP A 104 6.48 -0.17 1.27
CA TRP A 104 6.62 0.61 2.48
C TRP A 104 6.49 2.10 2.20
N PHE A 105 5.64 2.81 2.95
CA PHE A 105 5.51 4.26 2.88
C PHE A 105 6.14 4.89 4.12
N PRO A 106 7.38 5.39 4.03
CA PRO A 106 8.03 6.08 5.15
C PRO A 106 7.33 7.41 5.44
N LEU A 107 7.02 7.68 6.71
CA LEU A 107 6.35 8.90 7.14
C LEU A 107 7.23 9.72 8.07
N THR A 108 7.52 10.95 7.65
CA THR A 108 8.21 11.94 8.50
C THR A 108 7.33 12.37 9.68
N ASP A 109 7.94 12.86 10.76
CA ASP A 109 7.20 13.35 11.94
C ASP A 109 6.16 14.42 11.57
N SER A 110 6.51 15.33 10.65
CA SER A 110 5.59 16.37 10.16
C SER A 110 4.40 15.78 9.40
N GLN A 111 4.61 14.75 8.58
CA GLN A 111 3.51 14.07 7.88
C GLN A 111 2.60 13.31 8.85
N ARG A 112 3.18 12.64 9.85
CA ARG A 112 2.40 11.97 10.91
C ARG A 112 1.56 12.99 11.69
N GLY A 113 2.17 14.10 12.10
CA GLY A 113 1.49 15.20 12.77
C GLY A 113 0.33 15.77 11.93
N ALA A 114 0.59 16.10 10.66
CA ALA A 114 -0.43 16.63 9.76
C ALA A 114 -1.61 15.65 9.57
N TRP A 115 -1.33 14.34 9.42
CA TRP A 115 -2.39 13.34 9.32
C TRP A 115 -3.23 13.31 10.60
N LEU A 116 -2.58 13.25 11.78
CA LEU A 116 -3.27 13.23 13.08
C LEU A 116 -4.09 14.51 13.34
N GLU A 117 -3.68 15.63 12.78
CA GLU A 117 -4.43 16.91 12.80
C GLU A 117 -5.58 16.97 11.79
N GLY A 118 -5.75 15.93 10.96
CA GLY A 118 -6.87 15.79 10.04
C GLY A 118 -6.60 16.26 8.61
N ALA A 119 -5.33 16.37 8.20
CA ALA A 119 -4.98 16.65 6.81
C ALA A 119 -5.66 15.67 5.84
N GLU A 120 -5.94 16.15 4.63
CA GLU A 120 -6.36 15.25 3.56
C GLU A 120 -5.23 14.29 3.20
N VAL A 121 -5.61 13.04 2.93
CA VAL A 121 -4.68 11.99 2.55
C VAL A 121 -5.18 11.34 1.27
N ALA A 122 -4.28 11.15 0.32
CA ALA A 122 -4.55 10.45 -0.93
C ALA A 122 -3.45 9.43 -1.23
N VAL A 123 -3.82 8.35 -1.91
CA VAL A 123 -2.88 7.40 -2.52
C VAL A 123 -2.87 7.68 -4.02
N GLY A 124 -1.71 7.61 -4.66
CA GLY A 124 -1.65 7.69 -6.12
C GLY A 124 -0.38 7.07 -6.67
N GLY A 125 -0.19 7.19 -7.98
CA GLY A 125 1.08 6.83 -8.59
C GLY A 125 1.49 7.78 -9.72
N ASP A 126 2.80 7.91 -9.93
CA ASP A 126 3.40 8.75 -10.96
C ASP A 126 3.53 8.02 -12.31
N ARG A 127 2.51 7.24 -12.68
CA ARG A 127 2.41 6.56 -13.97
C ARG A 127 0.99 6.53 -14.49
N ALA A 128 0.85 6.44 -15.81
CA ALA A 128 -0.44 6.22 -16.45
C ALA A 128 -1.10 4.94 -15.90
N GLY A 129 -2.41 5.01 -15.64
CA GLY A 129 -3.21 3.89 -15.13
C GLY A 129 -3.33 3.82 -13.61
N ILE A 130 -2.58 4.61 -12.83
CA ILE A 130 -2.74 4.69 -11.37
C ILE A 130 -3.32 6.06 -11.00
N PRO A 131 -4.64 6.17 -10.75
CA PRO A 131 -5.25 7.43 -10.39
C PRO A 131 -4.85 7.86 -8.98
N ARG A 132 -5.00 9.16 -8.70
CA ARG A 132 -4.97 9.68 -7.33
C ARG A 132 -6.34 9.46 -6.69
N VAL A 133 -6.37 8.81 -5.55
CA VAL A 133 -7.58 8.44 -4.80
C VAL A 133 -7.50 9.03 -3.40
N HIS A 134 -8.44 9.90 -3.06
CA HIS A 134 -8.54 10.46 -1.71
C HIS A 134 -9.13 9.42 -0.76
N LEU A 135 -8.46 9.21 0.36
CA LEU A 135 -8.94 8.31 1.41
C LEU A 135 -10.23 8.88 2.02
N THR A 136 -11.22 8.01 2.24
CA THR A 136 -12.43 8.38 2.97
C THR A 136 -12.09 8.73 4.43
N PRO A 137 -12.95 9.48 5.14
CA PRO A 137 -12.72 9.78 6.56
C PRO A 137 -12.54 8.53 7.44
N GLU A 138 -13.18 7.43 7.07
CA GLU A 138 -13.03 6.15 7.75
C GLU A 138 -11.66 5.52 7.48
N GLN A 139 -11.26 5.40 6.22
CA GLN A 139 -9.94 4.88 5.84
C GLN A 139 -8.83 5.69 6.49
N ARG A 140 -8.90 7.03 6.46
CA ARG A 140 -7.91 7.90 7.12
C ARG A 140 -7.80 7.63 8.61
N ARG A 141 -8.92 7.43 9.30
CA ARG A 141 -8.92 7.15 10.74
C ARG A 141 -8.35 5.77 11.04
N THR A 142 -8.72 4.77 10.25
CA THR A 142 -8.24 3.39 10.42
C THR A 142 -6.73 3.32 10.23
N LEU A 143 -6.19 3.95 9.18
CA LEU A 143 -4.74 3.93 8.92
C LEU A 143 -3.95 4.80 9.90
N ALA A 144 -4.53 5.91 10.39
CA ALA A 144 -3.88 6.75 11.39
C ALA A 144 -3.62 6.04 12.73
N ALA A 145 -4.31 4.93 13.01
CA ALA A 145 -4.07 4.13 14.20
C ALA A 145 -2.73 3.36 14.16
N ASP A 146 -2.13 3.22 12.97
CA ASP A 146 -0.87 2.50 12.76
C ASP A 146 0.36 3.43 12.71
N ILE A 147 0.14 4.74 12.85
CA ILE A 147 1.11 5.84 12.71
C ILE A 147 1.58 6.33 14.08
#